data_AF-A2Z7G6-F1
#
_entry.id   AF-A2Z7G6-F1
#
_cell.length_a   1.000
_cell.length_b   1.000
_cell.length_c   1.000
_cell.angle_alpha   90.00
_cell.angle_beta   90.00
_cell.angle_gamma   90.00
#
_symmetry.space_group_name_H-M   'P 1'
#
loop_
_entity.id
_entity.type
_entity.pdbx_description
1 polymer ?
#
loop_
_entity_poly.entity_id
_entity_poly.type
_entity_poly.pdbx_seq_one_letter_code
_entity_poly.pdbx_strand_id
1 'polypeptide(L)'
;MAGDTTKPTESAIVGSTVTGHHLLHIDGYSHTKDRLPNGCYMDSRPFTVGGHLWRIGYYPNGDVADASAYMAVYPSIDENVIVAVKAFAKFSLFFNGEPTPPAFVHTTEPFVFSRKGIGYGFSKYAERELMEGSIVDDKFTIRCDVGVSTELRAEDRPPSDFAAVVPPSDLHRHLGDLLDSKHGADVTFQVGGEAFRAHRYVLAARSPVFRAELFGAMREATAAAAASSSDSEAIRVDDMEAPVFSALLRFVYTDALPAPGGADDGQAAGGGSDSEEAAMAQHLLVAADRYDLKRLKLLCEDKLRRHIDAASAASMLALAEQHHCRGLKEACLVFLSSPANLHAAMGSDGFEHLSRSCPGVIKELISKLVPRCD
;
A
#
# COMPACT_ATOMS: atom_id res chain seq x y z
N MET A 1 -16.27 -12.08 -6.27
CA MET A 1 -16.55 -11.20 -5.12
C MET A 1 -15.57 -10.04 -5.21
N ALA A 2 -16.04 -8.86 -5.58
CA ALA A 2 -15.24 -7.66 -5.41
C ALA A 2 -15.19 -7.40 -3.90
N GLY A 3 -14.02 -7.61 -3.30
CA GLY A 3 -13.79 -7.15 -1.94
C GLY A 3 -13.88 -5.64 -1.96
N ASP A 4 -14.96 -5.12 -1.40
CA ASP A 4 -15.09 -3.69 -1.11
C ASP A 4 -14.05 -3.38 -0.03
N THR A 5 -12.84 -3.05 -0.47
CA THR A 5 -11.78 -2.58 0.42
C THR A 5 -12.11 -1.15 0.76
N THR A 6 -12.90 -0.96 1.82
CA THR A 6 -13.06 0.33 2.49
C THR A 6 -11.66 0.82 2.85
N LYS A 7 -11.23 1.89 2.18
CA LYS A 7 -9.92 2.50 2.48
C LYS A 7 -9.98 3.04 3.91
N PRO A 8 -9.04 2.66 4.79
CA PRO A 8 -9.01 3.20 6.14
C PRO A 8 -8.82 4.72 6.07
N THR A 9 -9.63 5.45 6.83
CA THR A 9 -9.45 6.89 7.04
C THR A 9 -8.75 7.11 8.37
N GLU A 10 -7.73 7.97 8.37
CA GLU A 10 -7.01 8.37 9.58
C GLU A 10 -7.07 9.90 9.72
N SER A 11 -7.28 10.37 10.94
CA SER A 11 -7.21 11.79 11.28
C SER A 11 -6.47 11.98 12.59
N ALA A 12 -5.89 13.16 12.78
CA ALA A 12 -5.18 13.52 14.00
C ALA A 12 -5.68 14.85 14.54
N ILE A 13 -5.78 14.94 15.87
CA ILE A 13 -5.90 16.20 16.58
C ILE A 13 -4.49 16.65 16.93
N VAL A 14 -4.05 17.75 16.31
CA VAL A 14 -2.71 18.29 16.50
C VAL A 14 -2.80 19.54 17.38
N GLY A 15 -2.18 19.47 18.55
CA GLY A 15 -1.82 20.64 19.34
C GLY A 15 -0.32 20.88 19.23
N SER A 16 0.09 22.11 18.92
CA SER A 16 1.49 22.48 18.87
C SER A 16 1.81 23.57 19.89
N THR A 17 3.06 23.65 20.33
CA THR A 17 3.55 24.73 21.18
C THR A 17 4.77 25.33 20.51
N VAL A 18 4.72 26.63 20.25
CA VAL A 18 5.89 27.37 19.76
C VAL A 18 6.68 27.80 20.98
N THR A 19 7.94 27.36 21.06
CA THR A 19 8.83 27.72 22.16
C THR A 19 9.91 28.68 21.68
N GLY A 20 10.34 29.56 22.56
CA GLY A 20 11.44 30.47 22.33
C GLY A 20 12.03 30.90 23.66
N HIS A 21 13.25 31.43 23.65
CA HIS A 21 13.92 31.84 24.87
C HIS A 21 14.54 33.23 24.75
N HIS A 22 14.64 33.91 25.88
CA HIS A 22 15.32 35.20 25.99
C HIS A 22 16.27 35.17 27.18
N LEU A 23 17.45 35.77 27.00
CA LEU A 23 18.46 35.93 28.03
C LEU A 23 18.48 37.41 28.44
N LEU A 24 18.07 37.68 29.68
CA LEU A 24 18.18 38.99 30.29
C LEU A 24 19.44 39.03 31.14
N HIS A 25 20.46 39.72 30.64
CA HIS A 25 21.70 39.98 31.38
C HIS A 25 21.49 41.13 32.35
N ILE A 26 21.82 40.89 33.62
CA ILE A 26 21.85 41.92 34.66
C ILE A 26 23.32 42.27 34.89
N ASP A 27 23.72 43.46 34.44
CA ASP A 27 25.04 44.04 34.66
C ASP A 27 24.92 45.17 35.68
N GLY A 28 25.60 45.03 36.82
CA GLY A 28 25.53 46.02 37.90
C GLY A 28 24.36 45.77 38.85
N TYR A 29 24.16 44.53 39.31
CA TYR A 29 23.05 44.15 40.17
C TYR A 29 22.91 45.06 41.41
N SER A 30 24.01 45.37 42.09
CA SER A 30 24.04 46.29 43.22
C SER A 30 23.38 47.64 42.89
N HIS A 31 23.69 48.21 41.72
CA HIS A 31 23.10 49.46 41.26
C HIS A 31 21.60 49.31 40.97
N THR A 32 21.17 48.20 40.38
CA THR A 32 19.74 47.96 40.13
C THR A 32 18.95 47.85 41.42
N LYS A 33 19.51 47.23 42.47
CA LYS A 33 18.89 47.18 43.81
C LYS A 33 18.74 48.56 44.42
N ASP A 34 19.77 49.40 44.34
CA ASP A 34 19.72 50.74 44.93
C ASP A 34 18.72 51.66 44.23
N ARG A 35 18.54 51.50 42.91
CA ARG A 35 17.66 52.35 42.09
C ARG A 35 16.21 51.90 42.05
N LEU A 36 15.93 50.61 42.23
CA LEU A 36 14.60 50.04 42.10
C LEU A 36 14.13 49.53 43.47
N PRO A 37 13.47 50.35 44.31
CA PRO A 37 12.95 49.91 45.59
C PRO A 37 11.86 48.83 45.42
N ASN A 38 11.42 48.20 46.51
CA ASN A 38 10.34 47.21 46.48
C ASN A 38 9.11 47.75 45.73
N GLY A 39 8.54 46.93 44.86
CA GLY A 39 7.43 47.31 43.96
C GLY A 39 7.85 48.02 42.67
N CYS A 40 9.08 48.53 42.58
CA CYS A 40 9.62 49.08 41.34
C CYS A 40 10.35 48.00 40.52
N TYR A 41 10.27 48.14 39.20
CA TYR A 41 10.86 47.19 38.26
C TYR A 41 11.43 47.90 37.03
N MET A 42 12.16 47.11 36.26
CA MET A 42 12.59 47.47 34.92
C MET A 42 12.23 46.34 33.97
N ASP A 43 11.73 46.69 32.79
CA ASP A 43 11.45 45.72 31.74
C ASP A 43 12.70 45.44 30.90
N SER A 44 12.82 44.19 30.46
CA SER A 44 13.73 43.83 29.37
C SER A 44 13.38 44.59 28.08
N ARG A 45 14.29 44.53 27.11
CA ARG A 45 13.93 44.80 25.71
C ARG A 45 12.91 43.77 25.23
N PRO A 46 12.04 44.14 24.29
CA PRO A 46 11.03 43.22 23.79
C PRO A 46 11.66 42.10 22.96
N PHE A 47 11.06 40.91 23.00
CA PHE A 47 11.47 39.73 22.22
C PHE A 47 10.25 38.97 21.71
N THR A 48 10.40 38.17 20.66
CA THR A 48 9.27 37.53 19.97
C THR A 48 9.27 36.02 20.18
N VAL A 49 8.13 35.48 20.62
CA VAL A 49 7.88 34.03 20.72
C VAL A 49 6.44 33.74 20.31
N GLY A 50 6.23 32.73 19.46
CA GLY A 50 4.90 32.35 19.01
C GLY A 50 4.18 33.43 18.21
N GLY A 51 4.92 34.33 17.55
CA GLY A 51 4.35 35.48 16.84
C GLY A 51 3.94 36.66 17.71
N HIS A 52 4.16 36.57 19.03
CA HIS A 52 3.79 37.61 20.00
C HIS A 52 5.00 38.30 20.59
N LEU A 53 4.86 39.59 20.91
CA LEU A 53 5.88 40.40 21.56
C LEU A 53 5.82 40.27 23.09
N TRP A 54 6.94 39.95 23.72
CA TRP A 54 7.07 39.71 25.16
C TRP A 54 8.13 40.59 25.78
N ARG A 55 8.03 40.81 27.10
CA ARG A 55 9.06 41.39 27.97
C ARG A 55 9.19 40.61 29.27
N ILE A 56 10.31 40.79 29.96
CA ILE A 56 10.51 40.30 31.32
C ILE A 56 10.53 41.52 32.24
N GLY A 57 9.56 41.61 33.14
CA GLY A 57 9.55 42.54 34.26
C GLY A 57 10.44 42.02 35.39
N TYR A 58 11.48 42.76 35.73
CA TYR A 58 12.50 42.41 36.71
C TYR A 58 12.40 43.31 37.96
N TYR A 59 12.12 42.71 39.11
CA TYR A 59 11.98 43.38 40.41
C TYR A 59 13.12 42.92 41.34
N PRO A 60 14.23 43.66 41.45
CA PRO A 60 15.37 43.23 42.25
C PRO A 60 15.04 43.11 43.75
N ASN A 61 14.12 43.94 44.25
CA ASN A 61 13.74 44.02 45.66
C ASN A 61 12.32 43.51 45.95
N GLY A 62 11.78 42.67 45.07
CA GLY A 62 10.42 42.12 45.18
C GLY A 62 9.35 43.07 44.64
N ASP A 63 8.20 42.50 44.27
CA ASP A 63 7.04 43.21 43.70
C ASP A 63 6.05 43.70 44.77
N VAL A 64 5.96 42.98 45.89
CA VAL A 64 5.15 43.34 47.06
C VAL A 64 5.98 43.26 48.34
N ALA A 65 5.50 43.92 49.41
CA ALA A 65 6.21 44.00 50.69
C ALA A 65 6.51 42.61 51.29
N ASP A 66 5.56 41.67 51.18
CA ASP A 66 5.69 40.29 51.69
C ASP A 66 6.68 39.42 50.89
N ALA A 67 7.11 39.90 49.72
CA ALA A 67 8.14 39.29 48.88
C ALA A 67 9.43 40.12 48.89
N SER A 68 9.59 41.05 49.84
CA SER A 68 10.73 41.96 49.91
C SER A 68 12.07 41.27 50.15
N ALA A 69 12.13 39.99 50.53
CA ALA A 69 13.37 39.20 50.62
C ALA A 69 13.76 38.50 49.29
N TYR A 70 12.90 38.58 48.28
CA TYR A 70 13.03 37.85 47.02
C TYR A 70 13.21 38.84 45.86
N MET A 71 13.81 38.34 44.79
CA MET A 71 13.68 38.91 43.45
C MET A 71 12.42 38.35 42.80
N ALA A 72 11.66 39.19 42.09
CA ALA A 72 10.50 38.76 41.32
C ALA A 72 10.74 38.90 39.81
N VAL A 73 10.15 37.98 39.03
CA VAL A 73 10.24 37.99 37.56
C VAL A 73 8.90 37.65 36.93
N TYR A 74 8.53 38.43 35.91
CA TYR A 74 7.26 38.27 35.21
C TYR A 74 7.47 38.34 33.70
N PRO A 75 7.08 37.31 32.92
CA PRO A 75 6.88 37.46 31.50
C PRO A 75 5.58 38.25 31.30
N SER A 76 5.61 39.27 30.45
CA SER A 76 4.44 40.06 30.11
C SER A 76 4.32 40.23 28.61
N ILE A 77 3.08 40.31 28.12
CA ILE A 77 2.82 40.56 26.70
C ILE A 77 2.94 42.07 26.42
N ASP A 78 3.77 42.46 25.45
CA ASP A 78 4.07 43.87 25.12
C ASP A 78 3.25 44.40 23.93
N GLU A 79 2.15 43.75 23.62
CA GLU A 79 1.27 44.12 22.51
C GLU A 79 -0.20 43.96 22.88
N ASN A 80 -1.06 44.69 22.16
CA ASN A 80 -2.49 44.49 22.24
C ASN A 80 -2.85 43.30 21.37
N VAL A 81 -3.37 42.25 21.99
CA VAL A 81 -3.83 41.05 21.29
C VAL A 81 -5.33 41.09 21.07
N ILE A 82 -5.76 40.72 19.87
CA ILE A 82 -7.19 40.60 19.53
C ILE A 82 -7.75 39.28 20.09
N VAL A 83 -6.93 38.22 20.05
CA VAL A 83 -7.23 36.89 20.57
C VAL A 83 -6.30 36.64 21.76
N ALA A 84 -6.87 36.21 22.89
CA ALA A 84 -6.08 35.96 24.09
C ALA A 84 -5.10 34.79 23.87
N VAL A 85 -3.86 34.99 24.31
CA VAL A 85 -2.74 34.06 24.08
C VAL A 85 -2.56 33.18 25.30
N LYS A 86 -2.58 31.86 25.13
CA LYS A 86 -2.26 30.92 26.23
C LYS A 86 -0.78 30.56 26.18
N ALA A 87 -0.04 30.88 27.23
CA ALA A 87 1.39 30.61 27.31
C ALA A 87 1.85 30.27 28.73
N PHE A 88 2.95 29.55 28.85
CA PHE A 88 3.67 29.36 30.10
C PHE A 88 5.11 29.87 29.96
N ALA A 89 5.78 30.11 31.08
CA ALA A 89 7.17 30.51 31.10
C ALA A 89 7.98 29.69 32.09
N LYS A 90 9.19 29.32 31.70
CA LYS A 90 10.20 28.73 32.57
C LYS A 90 11.33 29.74 32.76
N PHE A 91 11.68 30.00 34.01
CA PHE A 91 12.79 30.86 34.39
C PHE A 91 13.95 30.03 34.93
N SER A 92 15.17 30.44 34.62
CA SER A 92 16.41 29.82 35.09
C SER A 92 17.48 30.90 35.32
N LEU A 93 18.16 30.85 36.47
CA LEU A 93 19.28 31.75 36.76
C LEU A 93 20.62 31.13 36.38
N PHE A 94 21.49 31.95 35.80
CA PHE A 94 22.86 31.58 35.45
C PHE A 94 23.83 32.55 36.12
N PHE A 95 24.81 31.98 36.81
CA PHE A 95 25.93 32.71 37.41
C PHE A 95 27.20 32.29 36.68
N ASN A 96 27.90 33.24 36.05
CA ASN A 96 29.19 33.04 35.39
C ASN A 96 29.30 31.84 34.42
N GLY A 97 28.20 31.45 33.75
CA GLY A 97 28.18 30.32 32.80
C GLY A 97 28.14 28.92 33.43
N GLU A 98 28.03 28.82 34.77
CA GLU A 98 27.85 27.57 35.49
C GLU A 98 26.44 26.97 35.27
N PRO A 99 26.26 25.64 35.45
CA PRO A 99 24.95 25.02 35.36
C PRO A 99 23.99 25.60 36.42
N THR A 100 22.77 25.95 35.98
CA THR A 100 21.74 26.53 36.85
C THR A 100 21.44 25.61 38.04
N PRO A 101 21.56 26.10 39.29
CA PRO A 101 21.11 25.35 40.45
C PRO A 101 19.60 25.05 40.35
N PRO A 102 19.15 23.82 40.66
CA PRO A 102 17.73 23.45 40.56
C PRO A 102 16.79 24.37 41.36
N ALA A 103 17.28 24.95 42.45
CA ALA A 103 16.54 25.89 43.30
C ALA A 103 16.13 27.20 42.59
N PHE A 104 16.70 27.52 41.43
CA PHE A 104 16.38 28.72 40.66
C PHE A 104 15.69 28.40 39.32
N VAL A 105 15.19 27.17 39.16
CA VAL A 105 14.42 26.75 37.99
C VAL A 105 12.95 26.69 38.35
N HIS A 106 12.16 27.61 37.82
CA HIS A 106 10.72 27.68 38.09
C HIS A 106 9.94 27.72 36.78
N THR A 107 8.84 26.97 36.69
CA THR A 107 7.95 26.95 35.51
C THR A 107 6.55 27.35 35.94
N THR A 108 5.97 28.34 35.29
CA THR A 108 4.60 28.77 35.58
C THR A 108 3.61 27.75 35.03
N GLU A 109 2.41 27.71 35.61
CA GLU A 109 1.28 27.12 34.92
C GLU A 109 0.95 27.92 33.64
N PRO A 110 0.32 27.30 32.62
CA PRO A 110 -0.19 28.03 31.47
C PRO A 110 -1.21 29.10 31.87
N PHE A 111 -0.98 30.32 31.40
CA PHE A 111 -1.79 31.50 31.69
C PHE A 111 -2.29 32.17 30.42
N VAL A 112 -3.42 32.88 30.51
CA VAL A 112 -4.06 33.56 29.38
C VAL A 112 -3.74 35.05 29.41
N PHE A 113 -2.96 35.50 28.43
CA PHE A 113 -2.55 36.89 28.23
C PHE A 113 -3.52 37.57 27.27
N SER A 114 -4.35 38.48 27.76
CA SER A 114 -5.47 39.06 26.98
C SER A 114 -5.30 40.54 26.59
N ARG A 115 -4.30 41.24 27.13
CA ARG A 115 -3.99 42.64 26.78
C ARG A 115 -2.56 43.00 27.15
N LYS A 116 -2.04 44.05 26.53
CA LYS A 116 -0.70 44.59 26.79
C LYS A 116 -0.46 44.84 28.29
N GLY A 117 0.71 44.45 28.77
CA GLY A 117 1.16 44.66 30.15
C GLY A 117 0.66 43.63 31.16
N ILE A 118 -0.22 42.69 30.77
CA ILE A 118 -0.53 41.54 31.64
C ILE A 118 0.70 40.65 31.74
N GLY A 119 1.12 40.36 32.97
CA GLY A 119 2.21 39.44 33.28
C GLY A 119 1.79 38.32 34.23
N TYR A 120 2.41 37.15 34.10
CA TYR A 120 2.18 36.00 34.99
C TYR A 120 3.48 35.25 35.26
N GLY A 121 3.98 35.37 36.49
CA GLY A 121 5.31 34.93 36.87
C GLY A 121 5.40 34.70 38.37
N PHE A 122 6.55 34.99 38.96
CA PHE A 122 6.88 34.61 40.32
C PHE A 122 7.24 35.83 41.18
N SER A 123 6.36 36.16 42.14
CA SER A 123 6.61 37.17 43.18
C SER A 123 7.79 36.79 44.09
N LYS A 124 7.93 35.49 44.40
CA LYS A 124 9.02 34.93 45.21
C LYS A 124 9.89 34.00 44.36
N TYR A 125 10.57 34.55 43.35
CA TYR A 125 11.35 33.74 42.40
C TYR A 125 12.68 33.27 42.98
N ALA A 126 13.52 34.20 43.44
CA ALA A 126 14.84 33.87 43.99
C ALA A 126 15.05 34.60 45.31
N GLU A 127 15.30 33.85 46.39
CA GLU A 127 15.64 34.42 47.68
C GLU A 127 17.02 35.09 47.59
N ARG A 128 17.08 36.38 47.95
CA ARG A 128 18.29 37.19 47.71
C ARG A 128 19.50 36.66 48.46
N GLU A 129 19.34 36.27 49.72
CA GLU A 129 20.45 35.74 50.52
C GLU A 129 21.09 34.50 49.89
N LEU A 130 20.28 33.64 49.26
CA LEU A 130 20.77 32.43 48.58
C LEU A 130 21.46 32.74 47.25
N MET A 131 20.94 33.67 46.46
CA MET A 131 21.53 33.99 45.16
C MET A 131 22.75 34.90 45.27
N GLU A 132 22.78 35.85 46.20
CA GLU A 132 23.81 36.88 46.29
C GLU A 132 25.21 36.31 46.55
N GLY A 133 25.30 35.20 47.29
CA GLY A 133 26.57 34.48 47.50
C GLY A 133 27.13 33.82 46.23
N SER A 134 26.33 33.68 45.17
CA SER A 134 26.73 33.08 43.89
C SER A 134 27.01 34.12 42.80
N ILE A 135 26.75 35.41 43.06
CA ILE A 135 26.96 36.48 42.08
C ILE A 135 28.44 36.81 41.99
N VAL A 136 28.98 36.76 40.78
CA VAL A 136 30.37 37.13 40.45
C VAL A 136 30.33 38.35 39.54
N ASP A 137 31.24 39.30 39.77
CA ASP A 137 31.37 40.55 39.00
C ASP A 137 30.08 41.39 38.92
N ASP A 138 29.24 41.33 39.96
CA ASP A 138 27.95 42.03 40.06
C ASP A 138 27.00 41.71 38.89
N LYS A 139 27.10 40.47 38.38
CA LYS A 139 26.44 40.00 37.15
C LYS A 139 25.78 38.65 37.30
N PHE A 140 24.63 38.50 36.64
CA PHE A 140 23.97 37.22 36.42
C PHE A 140 23.03 37.32 35.21
N THR A 141 22.53 36.17 34.74
CA THR A 141 21.60 36.12 33.61
C THR A 141 20.33 35.39 34.00
N ILE A 142 19.18 35.98 33.67
CA ILE A 142 17.87 35.34 33.76
C ILE A 142 17.53 34.80 32.36
N ARG A 143 17.42 33.48 32.23
CA ARG A 143 16.83 32.86 31.04
C ARG A 143 15.33 32.70 31.25
N CYS A 144 14.55 33.16 30.28
CA CYS A 144 13.11 32.93 30.20
C CYS A 144 12.81 32.12 28.95
N ASP A 145 12.36 30.88 29.11
CA ASP A 145 11.81 30.06 28.03
C ASP A 145 10.29 30.22 28.02
N VAL A 146 9.72 30.80 26.96
CA VAL A 146 8.27 30.97 26.79
C VAL A 146 7.74 29.90 25.86
N GLY A 147 6.65 29.24 26.25
CA GLY A 147 5.92 28.29 25.41
C GLY A 147 4.52 28.81 25.12
N VAL A 148 4.23 29.13 23.86
CA VAL A 148 2.91 29.60 23.40
C VAL A 148 2.13 28.44 22.79
N SER A 149 0.98 28.12 23.37
CA SER A 149 0.09 27.09 22.84
C SER A 149 -0.59 27.60 21.57
N THR A 150 -0.51 26.84 20.48
CA THR A 150 -1.27 27.14 19.26
C THR A 150 -2.68 26.56 19.36
N GLU A 151 -3.57 27.02 18.48
CA GLU A 151 -4.90 26.43 18.34
C GLU A 151 -4.82 24.93 18.03
N LEU A 152 -5.79 24.18 18.56
CA LEU A 152 -5.99 22.78 18.22
C LEU A 152 -6.61 22.71 16.83
N ARG A 153 -6.04 21.87 15.96
CA ARG A 153 -6.59 21.63 14.62
C ARG A 153 -6.74 20.15 14.35
N ALA A 154 -7.81 19.81 13.64
CA ALA A 154 -8.01 18.50 13.07
C ALA A 154 -7.36 18.47 11.68
N GLU A 155 -6.51 17.49 11.44
CA GLU A 155 -5.87 17.27 10.15
C GLU A 155 -6.20 15.86 9.68
N ASP A 156 -6.57 15.73 8.40
CA ASP A 156 -6.59 14.44 7.72
C ASP A 156 -5.15 13.97 7.57
N ARG A 157 -4.88 12.74 7.99
CA ARG A 157 -3.59 12.12 7.74
C ARG A 157 -3.71 11.15 6.57
N PRO A 158 -2.73 11.13 5.65
CA PRO A 158 -2.60 9.97 4.80
C PRO A 158 -2.40 8.75 5.71
N PRO A 159 -3.04 7.60 5.40
CA PRO A 159 -2.86 6.38 6.19
C PRO A 159 -1.36 6.11 6.30
N SER A 160 -0.87 5.93 7.53
CA SER A 160 0.57 5.90 7.78
C SER A 160 1.27 4.77 7.01
N ASP A 161 2.31 5.11 6.23
CA ASP A 161 3.18 4.21 5.45
C ASP A 161 4.05 3.24 6.31
N PHE A 162 3.69 2.98 7.58
CA PHE A 162 4.34 1.95 8.40
C PHE A 162 3.88 0.51 8.04
N ALA A 163 3.07 0.36 6.99
CA ALA A 163 2.89 -0.95 6.38
C ALA A 163 4.21 -1.35 5.72
N ALA A 164 4.88 -2.38 6.26
CA ALA A 164 5.98 -3.03 5.57
C ALA A 164 5.55 -3.26 4.12
N VAL A 165 6.32 -2.73 3.16
CA VAL A 165 6.07 -3.00 1.73
C VAL A 165 6.34 -4.49 1.54
N VAL A 166 5.27 -5.29 1.60
CA VAL A 166 5.35 -6.72 1.34
C VAL A 166 5.68 -6.87 -0.15
N PRO A 167 6.87 -7.38 -0.52
CA PRO A 167 7.17 -7.61 -1.92
C PRO A 167 6.13 -8.58 -2.51
N PRO A 168 5.79 -8.45 -3.80
CA PRO A 168 4.86 -9.37 -4.45
C PRO A 168 5.38 -10.81 -4.33
N SER A 169 4.47 -11.77 -4.22
CA SER A 169 4.82 -13.20 -4.15
C SER A 169 5.64 -13.62 -5.37
N ASP A 170 6.80 -14.22 -5.14
CA ASP A 170 7.70 -14.76 -6.17
C ASP A 170 7.65 -16.30 -6.25
N LEU A 171 6.69 -16.93 -5.57
CA LEU A 171 6.47 -18.38 -5.59
C LEU A 171 6.29 -18.92 -7.02
N HIS A 172 5.56 -18.19 -7.85
CA HIS A 172 5.33 -18.56 -9.25
C HIS A 172 6.64 -18.65 -10.04
N ARG A 173 7.61 -17.75 -9.77
CA ARG A 173 8.93 -17.77 -10.40
C ARG A 173 9.73 -18.97 -9.92
N HIS A 174 9.78 -19.21 -8.61
CA HIS A 174 10.52 -20.36 -8.05
C HIS A 174 9.99 -21.71 -8.56
N LEU A 175 8.68 -21.85 -8.75
CA LEU A 175 8.09 -23.04 -9.35
C LEU A 175 8.36 -23.10 -10.87
N GLY A 176 8.33 -21.97 -11.58
CA GLY A 176 8.77 -21.90 -12.99
C GLY A 176 10.22 -22.40 -13.15
N ASP A 177 11.14 -21.87 -12.36
CA ASP A 177 12.56 -22.26 -12.36
C ASP A 177 12.74 -23.76 -12.06
N LEU A 178 11.88 -24.33 -11.21
CA LEU A 178 11.87 -25.77 -10.92
C LEU A 178 11.46 -26.61 -12.15
N LEU A 179 10.48 -26.15 -12.93
CA LEU A 179 10.10 -26.80 -14.19
C LEU A 179 11.24 -26.72 -15.21
N ASP A 180 11.82 -25.53 -15.38
CA ASP A 180 12.82 -25.24 -16.41
C ASP A 180 14.15 -25.98 -16.12
N SER A 181 14.58 -26.02 -14.85
CA SER A 181 15.78 -26.76 -14.41
C SER A 181 15.61 -28.28 -14.42
N LYS A 182 14.37 -28.79 -14.42
CA LYS A 182 14.03 -30.24 -14.36
C LYS A 182 14.61 -30.95 -13.14
N HIS A 183 15.03 -30.22 -12.11
CA HIS A 183 15.69 -30.76 -10.94
C HIS A 183 14.70 -31.52 -10.07
N GLY A 184 14.91 -32.82 -9.86
CA GLY A 184 14.00 -33.67 -9.07
C GLY A 184 12.75 -34.13 -9.84
N ALA A 185 12.70 -33.93 -11.16
CA ALA A 185 11.58 -34.39 -11.99
C ALA A 185 11.46 -35.93 -11.97
N ASP A 186 10.28 -36.41 -11.57
CA ASP A 186 9.94 -37.81 -11.26
C ASP A 186 8.85 -38.38 -12.19
N VAL A 187 8.47 -37.63 -13.23
CA VAL A 187 7.58 -38.08 -14.31
C VAL A 187 8.01 -37.47 -15.64
N THR A 188 7.80 -38.22 -16.72
CA THR A 188 8.03 -37.75 -18.10
C THR A 188 6.76 -37.96 -18.93
N PHE A 189 6.35 -36.95 -19.68
CA PHE A 189 5.27 -37.03 -20.65
C PHE A 189 5.83 -37.03 -22.08
N GLN A 190 5.24 -37.82 -22.96
CA GLN A 190 5.52 -37.84 -24.40
C GLN A 190 4.34 -37.18 -25.12
N VAL A 191 4.57 -36.02 -25.74
CA VAL A 191 3.53 -35.20 -26.37
C VAL A 191 4.03 -34.67 -27.70
N GLY A 192 3.33 -34.97 -28.80
CA GLY A 192 3.75 -34.50 -30.14
C GLY A 192 5.16 -34.94 -30.57
N GLY A 193 5.69 -36.03 -30.02
CA GLY A 193 7.07 -36.49 -30.25
C GLY A 193 8.13 -35.85 -29.35
N GLU A 194 7.74 -34.93 -28.46
CA GLU A 194 8.62 -34.27 -27.49
C GLU A 194 8.45 -34.85 -26.08
N ALA A 195 9.55 -34.84 -25.31
CA ALA A 195 9.58 -35.35 -23.95
C ALA A 195 9.59 -34.21 -22.92
N PHE A 196 8.57 -34.17 -22.06
CA PHE A 196 8.40 -33.16 -21.01
C PHE A 196 8.61 -33.77 -19.63
N ARG A 197 9.65 -33.33 -18.92
CA ARG A 197 9.92 -33.76 -17.54
C ARG A 197 9.22 -32.84 -16.55
N ALA A 198 8.54 -33.41 -15.55
CA ALA A 198 7.76 -32.66 -14.56
C ALA A 198 7.76 -33.35 -13.19
N HIS A 199 6.96 -32.82 -12.25
CA HIS A 199 6.93 -33.22 -10.85
C HIS A 199 5.53 -33.68 -10.44
N ARG A 200 5.36 -34.95 -10.08
CA ARG A 200 4.05 -35.57 -9.84
C ARG A 200 3.22 -34.82 -8.81
N TYR A 201 3.82 -34.41 -7.70
CA TYR A 201 3.11 -33.71 -6.62
C TYR A 201 2.65 -32.30 -7.02
N VAL A 202 3.43 -31.58 -7.83
CA VAL A 202 3.02 -30.25 -8.33
C VAL A 202 1.81 -30.42 -9.27
N LEU A 203 1.89 -31.35 -10.22
CA LEU A 203 0.79 -31.64 -11.16
C LEU A 203 -0.48 -32.07 -10.42
N ALA A 204 -0.36 -33.03 -9.49
CA ALA A 204 -1.49 -33.55 -8.73
C ALA A 204 -2.11 -32.54 -7.74
N ALA A 205 -1.33 -31.57 -7.25
CA ALA A 205 -1.87 -30.49 -6.42
C ALA A 205 -2.70 -29.49 -7.24
N ARG A 206 -2.39 -29.34 -8.53
CA ARG A 206 -2.94 -28.30 -9.40
C ARG A 206 -4.06 -28.79 -10.31
N SER A 207 -4.11 -30.09 -10.60
CA SER A 207 -5.13 -30.73 -11.43
C SER A 207 -5.63 -32.02 -10.78
N PRO A 208 -6.95 -32.13 -10.51
CA PRO A 208 -7.58 -33.38 -10.08
C PRO A 208 -7.39 -34.52 -11.09
N VAL A 209 -7.33 -34.20 -12.38
CA VAL A 209 -7.12 -35.18 -13.45
C VAL A 209 -5.70 -35.73 -13.39
N PHE A 210 -4.68 -34.87 -13.32
CA PHE A 210 -3.30 -35.34 -13.08
C PHE A 210 -3.17 -36.10 -11.77
N ARG A 211 -3.87 -35.70 -10.71
CA ARG A 211 -3.87 -36.44 -9.44
C ARG A 211 -4.39 -37.86 -9.63
N ALA A 212 -5.51 -38.03 -10.33
CA ALA A 212 -6.10 -39.34 -10.59
C ALA A 212 -5.21 -40.20 -11.51
N GLU A 213 -4.63 -39.59 -12.54
CA GLU A 213 -3.74 -40.27 -13.49
C GLU A 213 -2.43 -40.73 -12.83
N LEU A 214 -1.84 -39.88 -11.97
CA LEU A 214 -0.54 -40.15 -11.35
C LEU A 214 -0.62 -40.96 -10.05
N PHE A 215 -1.72 -40.85 -9.30
CA PHE A 215 -1.84 -41.46 -7.96
C PHE A 215 -3.10 -42.29 -7.75
N GLY A 216 -4.01 -42.35 -8.73
CA GLY A 216 -5.21 -43.18 -8.66
C GLY A 216 -4.98 -44.62 -9.13
N ALA A 217 -6.03 -45.43 -9.06
CA ALA A 217 -6.04 -46.84 -9.51
C ALA A 217 -5.68 -47.04 -10.99
N MET A 218 -5.67 -45.97 -11.79
CA MET A 218 -5.23 -46.00 -13.19
C MET A 218 -3.75 -46.41 -13.33
N ARG A 219 -2.92 -46.13 -12.32
CA ARG A 219 -1.54 -46.62 -12.26
C ARG A 219 -1.45 -48.12 -12.10
N GLU A 220 -2.43 -48.76 -11.46
CA GLU A 220 -2.46 -50.23 -11.29
C GLU A 220 -2.83 -50.94 -12.60
N ALA A 221 -3.70 -50.34 -13.42
CA ALA A 221 -4.08 -50.88 -14.72
C ALA A 221 -2.93 -50.77 -15.76
N THR A 222 -2.18 -49.66 -15.77
CA THR A 222 -0.99 -49.51 -16.64
C THR A 222 0.20 -50.32 -16.11
N ALA A 223 0.43 -50.36 -14.79
CA ALA A 223 1.50 -51.18 -14.20
C ALA A 223 1.30 -52.69 -14.40
N ALA A 224 0.05 -53.18 -14.43
CA ALA A 224 -0.25 -54.58 -14.73
C ALA A 224 0.02 -54.95 -16.20
N ALA A 225 -0.13 -54.02 -17.13
CA ALA A 225 0.19 -54.21 -18.55
C ALA A 225 1.70 -54.02 -18.85
N ALA A 226 2.39 -53.20 -18.05
CA ALA A 226 3.77 -52.77 -18.27
C ALA A 226 4.85 -53.63 -17.58
N ALA A 227 4.50 -54.74 -16.93
CA ALA A 227 5.46 -55.68 -16.32
C ALA A 227 6.39 -56.40 -17.33
N SER A 228 6.52 -55.90 -18.57
CA SER A 228 7.31 -56.47 -19.66
C SER A 228 8.39 -55.56 -20.26
N SER A 229 8.60 -54.32 -19.79
CA SER A 229 9.72 -53.48 -20.26
C SER A 229 10.31 -52.57 -19.18
N SER A 230 11.65 -52.47 -19.14
CA SER A 230 12.43 -51.77 -18.09
C SER A 230 12.76 -50.31 -18.40
N ASP A 231 11.97 -49.63 -19.24
CA ASP A 231 12.16 -48.21 -19.54
C ASP A 231 11.30 -47.37 -18.61
N SER A 232 11.86 -46.28 -18.08
CA SER A 232 11.10 -45.31 -17.27
C SER A 232 9.82 -44.90 -18.00
N GLU A 233 8.69 -45.29 -17.41
CA GLU A 233 7.32 -45.21 -17.92
C GLU A 233 6.94 -43.76 -18.25
N ALA A 234 7.16 -43.35 -19.51
CA ALA A 234 6.73 -42.05 -20.00
C ALA A 234 5.23 -42.08 -20.34
N ILE A 235 4.47 -41.12 -19.81
CA ILE A 235 3.02 -41.01 -20.02
C ILE A 235 2.76 -40.35 -21.37
N ARG A 236 2.03 -41.03 -22.27
CA ARG A 236 1.72 -40.49 -23.61
C ARG A 236 0.48 -39.58 -23.57
N VAL A 237 0.56 -38.46 -24.28
CA VAL A 237 -0.58 -37.56 -24.53
C VAL A 237 -0.73 -37.39 -26.04
N ASP A 238 -1.66 -38.15 -26.63
CA ASP A 238 -1.77 -38.28 -28.10
C ASP A 238 -2.57 -37.14 -28.77
N ASP A 239 -3.52 -36.52 -28.04
CA ASP A 239 -4.41 -35.45 -28.57
C ASP A 239 -4.02 -34.05 -28.05
N MET A 240 -2.73 -33.73 -28.07
CA MET A 240 -2.26 -32.40 -27.71
C MET A 240 -0.97 -32.05 -28.44
N GLU A 241 -0.90 -30.83 -28.95
CA GLU A 241 0.33 -30.30 -29.53
C GLU A 241 1.35 -29.98 -28.43
N ALA A 242 2.63 -30.25 -28.69
CA ALA A 242 3.73 -29.93 -27.78
C ALA A 242 3.72 -28.48 -27.25
N PRO A 243 3.52 -27.43 -28.07
CA PRO A 243 3.46 -26.05 -27.56
C PRO A 243 2.27 -25.80 -26.62
N VAL A 244 1.12 -26.46 -26.85
CA VAL A 244 -0.06 -26.34 -25.97
C VAL A 244 0.20 -27.01 -24.63
N PHE A 245 0.83 -28.20 -24.64
CA PHE A 245 1.20 -28.89 -23.41
C PHE A 245 2.29 -28.16 -22.62
N SER A 246 3.25 -27.55 -23.32
CA SER A 246 4.25 -26.67 -22.71
C SER A 246 3.59 -25.48 -21.99
N ALA A 247 2.65 -24.79 -22.66
CA ALA A 247 1.87 -23.70 -22.07
C ALA A 247 1.03 -24.17 -20.86
N LEU A 248 0.41 -25.34 -20.96
CA LEU A 248 -0.35 -25.98 -19.88
C LEU A 248 0.55 -26.24 -18.66
N LEU A 249 1.73 -26.84 -18.86
CA LEU A 249 2.69 -27.09 -17.79
C LEU A 249 3.16 -25.77 -17.17
N ARG A 250 3.54 -24.78 -17.98
CA ARG A 250 3.97 -23.49 -17.44
C ARG A 250 2.89 -22.84 -16.60
N PHE A 251 1.61 -22.92 -17.00
CA PHE A 251 0.49 -22.47 -16.17
C PHE A 251 0.35 -23.27 -14.86
N VAL A 252 0.53 -24.59 -14.89
CA VAL A 252 0.44 -25.43 -13.70
C VAL A 252 1.45 -24.98 -12.64
N TYR A 253 2.68 -24.62 -13.04
CA TYR A 253 3.74 -24.17 -12.14
C TYR A 253 3.65 -22.68 -11.77
N THR A 254 3.27 -21.81 -12.70
CA THR A 254 3.38 -20.35 -12.51
C THR A 254 2.03 -19.64 -12.31
N ASP A 255 0.91 -20.31 -12.57
CA ASP A 255 -0.44 -19.72 -12.56
C ASP A 255 -0.56 -18.50 -13.52
N ALA A 256 0.29 -18.44 -14.56
CA ALA A 256 0.31 -17.39 -15.58
C ALA A 256 0.15 -17.97 -16.99
N LEU A 257 -0.53 -17.23 -17.86
CA LEU A 257 -0.56 -17.53 -19.29
C LEU A 257 0.80 -17.20 -19.93
N PRO A 258 1.20 -17.92 -21.00
CA PRO A 258 2.36 -17.52 -21.79
C PRO A 258 2.23 -16.07 -22.24
N ALA A 259 3.28 -15.27 -22.03
CA ALA A 259 3.29 -13.90 -22.52
C ALA A 259 3.20 -13.90 -24.06
N PRO A 260 2.43 -12.98 -24.66
CA PRO A 260 2.45 -12.79 -26.11
C PRO A 260 3.88 -12.43 -26.55
N GLY A 261 4.51 -13.28 -27.37
CA GLY A 261 5.86 -13.05 -27.89
C GLY A 261 7.03 -13.62 -27.08
N GLY A 262 6.85 -14.75 -26.37
CA GLY A 262 7.96 -15.65 -26.00
C GLY A 262 9.08 -15.02 -25.17
N ALA A 263 8.84 -14.80 -23.89
CA ALA A 263 9.93 -14.57 -22.94
C ALA A 263 10.39 -15.90 -22.35
N ASP A 264 11.12 -16.70 -23.15
CA ASP A 264 12.37 -17.36 -22.75
C ASP A 264 12.98 -18.12 -23.94
N ASP A 265 14.31 -18.19 -23.97
CA ASP A 265 15.16 -18.94 -24.91
C ASP A 265 15.31 -18.39 -26.33
N GLY A 266 16.22 -17.42 -26.51
CA GLY A 266 17.35 -17.48 -27.46
C GLY A 266 17.13 -17.74 -28.97
N GLN A 267 15.90 -17.91 -29.44
CA GLN A 267 15.53 -18.07 -30.83
C GLN A 267 14.44 -17.06 -31.11
N ALA A 268 14.86 -15.96 -31.74
CA ALA A 268 13.96 -14.98 -32.32
C ALA A 268 13.07 -15.69 -33.36
N ALA A 269 11.85 -16.03 -32.96
CA ALA A 269 10.79 -16.44 -33.86
C ALA A 269 9.45 -15.86 -33.35
N GLY A 270 9.14 -14.67 -33.88
CA GLY A 270 7.77 -14.18 -34.05
C GLY A 270 7.05 -13.67 -32.81
N GLY A 271 6.86 -12.34 -32.73
CA GLY A 271 5.62 -11.82 -32.16
C GLY A 271 4.47 -12.39 -32.99
N GLY A 272 3.76 -13.37 -32.43
CA GLY A 272 2.69 -14.06 -33.13
C GLY A 272 1.62 -13.07 -33.58
N SER A 273 0.97 -13.36 -34.70
CA SER A 273 -0.19 -12.56 -35.10
C SER A 273 -1.33 -12.74 -34.10
N ASP A 274 -2.24 -11.75 -34.00
CA ASP A 274 -3.46 -11.86 -33.18
C ASP A 274 -4.24 -13.15 -33.44
N SER A 275 -4.15 -13.68 -34.67
CA SER A 275 -4.80 -14.95 -35.06
C SER A 275 -4.12 -16.18 -34.46
N GLU A 276 -2.80 -16.21 -34.36
CA GLU A 276 -2.05 -17.32 -33.74
C GLU A 276 -2.26 -17.35 -32.23
N GLU A 277 -2.33 -16.17 -31.60
CA GLU A 277 -2.65 -16.06 -30.18
C GLU A 277 -4.06 -16.56 -29.86
N ALA A 278 -5.04 -16.26 -30.73
CA ALA A 278 -6.39 -16.78 -30.59
C ALA A 278 -6.44 -18.30 -30.77
N ALA A 279 -5.73 -18.86 -31.76
CA ALA A 279 -5.65 -20.29 -31.98
C ALA A 279 -5.03 -21.03 -30.77
N MET A 280 -3.90 -20.51 -30.24
CA MET A 280 -3.29 -21.04 -29.02
C MET A 280 -4.26 -21.00 -27.83
N ALA A 281 -5.00 -19.90 -27.65
CA ALA A 281 -5.99 -19.78 -26.59
C ALA A 281 -7.16 -20.79 -26.74
N GLN A 282 -7.58 -21.11 -27.96
CA GLN A 282 -8.59 -22.14 -28.22
C GLN A 282 -8.06 -23.52 -27.80
N HIS A 283 -6.88 -23.92 -28.25
CA HIS A 283 -6.29 -25.21 -27.89
C HIS A 283 -6.01 -25.32 -26.39
N LEU A 284 -5.52 -24.25 -25.76
CA LEU A 284 -5.26 -24.21 -24.33
C LEU A 284 -6.55 -24.25 -23.51
N LEU A 285 -7.67 -23.72 -24.01
CA LEU A 285 -8.99 -23.86 -23.39
C LEU A 285 -9.43 -25.33 -23.37
N VAL A 286 -9.27 -26.05 -24.48
CA VAL A 286 -9.55 -27.50 -24.55
C VAL A 286 -8.69 -28.27 -23.56
N ALA A 287 -7.39 -27.96 -23.51
CA ALA A 287 -6.45 -28.57 -22.56
C ALA A 287 -6.84 -28.27 -21.09
N ALA A 288 -7.23 -27.03 -20.81
CA ALA A 288 -7.65 -26.61 -19.47
C ALA A 288 -8.91 -27.35 -19.02
N ASP A 289 -9.86 -27.58 -19.93
CA ASP A 289 -11.05 -28.39 -19.65
C ASP A 289 -10.69 -29.86 -19.41
N ARG A 290 -9.84 -30.44 -20.28
CA ARG A 290 -9.35 -31.83 -20.15
C ARG A 290 -8.71 -32.11 -18.79
N TYR A 291 -7.92 -31.17 -18.26
CA TYR A 291 -7.20 -31.32 -16.99
C TYR A 291 -7.89 -30.63 -15.80
N ASP A 292 -9.14 -30.21 -15.93
CA ASP A 292 -9.94 -29.50 -14.91
C ASP A 292 -9.23 -28.29 -14.27
N LEU A 293 -8.54 -27.50 -15.10
CA LEU A 293 -7.86 -26.26 -14.71
C LEU A 293 -8.80 -25.06 -14.89
N LYS A 294 -9.78 -24.93 -13.97
CA LYS A 294 -10.87 -23.94 -14.05
C LYS A 294 -10.40 -22.50 -14.27
N ARG A 295 -9.35 -22.07 -13.58
CA ARG A 295 -8.81 -20.70 -13.71
C ARG A 295 -8.20 -20.47 -15.10
N LEU A 296 -7.43 -21.44 -15.62
CA LEU A 296 -6.86 -21.36 -16.96
C LEU A 296 -7.96 -21.26 -18.02
N LYS A 297 -8.99 -22.10 -17.89
CA LYS A 297 -10.15 -22.11 -18.80
C LYS A 297 -10.81 -20.73 -18.87
N LEU A 298 -11.06 -20.08 -17.72
CA LEU A 298 -11.63 -18.73 -17.67
C LEU A 298 -10.71 -17.66 -18.26
N LEU A 299 -9.39 -17.77 -18.09
CA LEU A 299 -8.43 -16.86 -18.70
C LEU A 299 -8.42 -17.00 -20.23
N CYS A 300 -8.49 -18.23 -20.74
CA CYS A 300 -8.64 -18.48 -22.18
C CYS A 300 -9.97 -17.92 -22.70
N GLU A 301 -11.08 -18.07 -21.97
CA GLU A 301 -12.36 -17.44 -22.32
C GLU A 301 -12.23 -15.92 -22.44
N ASP A 302 -11.61 -15.26 -21.46
CA ASP A 302 -11.42 -13.80 -21.50
C ASP A 302 -10.57 -13.34 -22.69
N LYS A 303 -9.50 -14.09 -22.99
CA LYS A 303 -8.64 -13.81 -24.15
C LYS A 303 -9.43 -13.96 -25.45
N LEU A 304 -10.15 -15.06 -25.63
CA LEU A 304 -10.93 -15.34 -26.85
C LEU A 304 -12.04 -14.32 -27.09
N ARG A 305 -12.67 -13.77 -26.05
CA ARG A 305 -13.70 -12.73 -26.21
C ARG A 305 -13.20 -11.49 -26.95
N ARG A 306 -11.91 -11.18 -26.88
CA ARG A 306 -11.31 -10.02 -27.55
C ARG A 306 -11.05 -10.27 -29.05
N HIS A 307 -11.17 -11.51 -29.50
CA HIS A 307 -10.92 -11.93 -30.88
C HIS A 307 -12.21 -12.39 -31.59
N ILE A 308 -13.39 -12.05 -31.07
CA ILE A 308 -14.66 -12.36 -31.71
C ILE A 308 -14.86 -11.42 -32.90
N ASP A 309 -14.92 -12.00 -34.09
CA ASP A 309 -15.25 -11.34 -35.35
C ASP A 309 -16.15 -12.22 -36.22
N ALA A 310 -16.48 -11.77 -37.43
CA ALA A 310 -17.35 -12.51 -38.33
C ALA A 310 -16.79 -13.88 -38.75
N ALA A 311 -15.46 -14.04 -38.84
CA ALA A 311 -14.83 -15.30 -39.23
C ALA A 311 -14.69 -16.27 -38.04
N SER A 312 -14.53 -15.76 -36.82
CA SER A 312 -14.24 -16.55 -35.62
C SER A 312 -15.46 -16.82 -34.73
N ALA A 313 -16.50 -16.00 -34.79
CA ALA A 313 -17.61 -16.07 -33.83
C ALA A 313 -18.32 -17.43 -33.80
N ALA A 314 -18.52 -18.06 -34.96
CA ALA A 314 -19.22 -19.33 -35.04
C ALA A 314 -18.38 -20.52 -34.51
N SER A 315 -17.09 -20.55 -34.82
CA SER A 315 -16.18 -21.59 -34.30
C SER A 315 -15.94 -21.43 -32.81
N MET A 316 -15.78 -20.20 -32.31
CA MET A 316 -15.69 -19.91 -30.87
C MET A 316 -16.98 -20.27 -30.13
N LEU A 317 -18.14 -20.05 -30.74
CA LEU A 317 -19.43 -20.45 -30.15
C LEU A 317 -19.56 -21.97 -30.04
N ALA A 318 -19.14 -22.71 -31.06
CA ALA A 318 -19.13 -24.17 -31.03
C ALA A 318 -18.19 -24.69 -29.93
N LEU A 319 -16.97 -24.15 -29.87
CA LEU A 319 -15.99 -24.45 -28.83
C LEU A 319 -16.55 -24.16 -27.42
N ALA A 320 -17.21 -23.01 -27.26
CA ALA A 320 -17.77 -22.60 -25.98
C ALA A 320 -18.91 -23.51 -25.52
N GLU A 321 -19.75 -24.00 -26.44
CA GLU A 321 -20.78 -24.98 -26.12
C GLU A 321 -20.18 -26.32 -25.70
N GLN A 322 -19.24 -26.84 -26.51
CA GLN A 322 -18.59 -28.13 -26.30
C GLN A 322 -17.87 -28.21 -24.95
N HIS A 323 -17.21 -27.11 -24.55
CA HIS A 323 -16.48 -27.03 -23.29
C HIS A 323 -17.23 -26.23 -22.22
N HIS A 324 -18.54 -26.02 -22.34
CA HIS A 324 -19.37 -25.38 -21.31
C HIS A 324 -18.85 -24.01 -20.81
N CYS A 325 -18.28 -23.22 -21.71
CA CYS A 325 -17.71 -21.89 -21.46
C CYS A 325 -18.79 -20.81 -21.58
N ARG A 326 -19.57 -20.62 -20.50
CA ARG A 326 -20.79 -19.78 -20.53
C ARG A 326 -20.53 -18.34 -20.95
N GLY A 327 -19.45 -17.72 -20.45
CA GLY A 327 -19.21 -16.31 -20.73
C GLY A 327 -18.69 -16.08 -22.14
N LEU A 328 -17.92 -17.01 -22.72
CA LEU A 328 -17.55 -16.96 -24.14
C LEU A 328 -18.79 -17.20 -25.03
N LYS A 329 -19.61 -18.20 -24.71
CA LYS A 329 -20.87 -18.48 -25.42
C LYS A 329 -21.77 -17.26 -25.51
N GLU A 330 -22.03 -16.60 -24.39
CA GLU A 330 -22.91 -15.41 -24.37
C GLU A 330 -22.32 -14.26 -25.20
N ALA A 331 -21.00 -14.02 -25.14
CA ALA A 331 -20.35 -12.99 -25.94
C ALA A 331 -20.48 -13.26 -27.45
N CYS A 332 -20.29 -14.50 -27.89
CA CYS A 332 -20.49 -14.89 -29.28
C CYS A 332 -21.95 -14.72 -29.71
N LEU A 333 -22.92 -15.14 -28.87
CA LEU A 333 -24.35 -14.96 -29.16
C LEU A 333 -24.72 -13.47 -29.28
N VAL A 334 -24.22 -12.61 -28.40
CA VAL A 334 -24.44 -11.16 -28.47
C VAL A 334 -23.87 -10.59 -29.77
N PHE A 335 -22.65 -10.98 -30.16
CA PHE A 335 -22.05 -10.54 -31.42
C PHE A 335 -22.85 -10.97 -32.65
N LEU A 336 -23.32 -12.21 -32.67
CA LEU A 336 -24.13 -12.80 -33.74
C LEU A 336 -25.61 -12.37 -33.72
N SER A 337 -26.06 -11.67 -32.68
CA SER A 337 -27.42 -11.11 -32.63
C SER A 337 -27.61 -9.94 -33.60
N SER A 338 -26.52 -9.36 -34.12
CA SER A 338 -26.58 -8.36 -35.20
C SER A 338 -26.78 -9.05 -36.56
N PRO A 339 -27.81 -8.68 -37.35
CA PRO A 339 -28.05 -9.28 -38.67
C PRO A 339 -26.86 -9.20 -39.63
N ALA A 340 -26.09 -8.11 -39.58
CA ALA A 340 -24.91 -7.93 -40.43
C ALA A 340 -23.78 -8.91 -40.07
N ASN A 341 -23.51 -9.05 -38.77
CA ASN A 341 -22.47 -9.98 -38.27
C ASN A 341 -22.87 -11.44 -38.52
N LEU A 342 -24.15 -11.76 -38.30
CA LEU A 342 -24.68 -13.09 -38.58
C LEU A 342 -24.55 -13.45 -40.05
N HIS A 343 -24.97 -12.56 -40.95
CA HIS A 343 -24.86 -12.80 -42.39
C HIS A 343 -23.41 -13.02 -42.82
N ALA A 344 -22.47 -12.24 -42.28
CA ALA A 344 -21.04 -12.43 -42.56
C ALA A 344 -20.53 -13.77 -42.00
N ALA A 345 -20.93 -14.15 -40.79
CA ALA A 345 -20.52 -15.41 -40.16
C ALA A 345 -21.11 -16.65 -40.85
N MET A 346 -22.32 -16.57 -41.41
CA MET A 346 -22.95 -17.68 -42.15
C MET A 346 -22.16 -18.13 -43.38
N GLY A 347 -21.29 -17.28 -43.93
CA GLY A 347 -20.40 -17.63 -45.02
C GLY A 347 -19.10 -18.33 -44.58
N SER A 348 -18.87 -18.52 -43.28
CA SER A 348 -17.66 -19.13 -42.75
C SER A 348 -17.79 -20.65 -42.55
N ASP A 349 -16.69 -21.38 -42.74
CA ASP A 349 -16.61 -22.81 -42.40
C ASP A 349 -16.94 -23.08 -40.93
N GLY A 350 -16.68 -22.10 -40.05
CA GLY A 350 -17.02 -22.16 -38.63
C GLY A 350 -18.53 -22.27 -38.38
N PHE A 351 -19.36 -21.63 -39.23
CA PHE A 351 -20.82 -21.69 -39.10
C PHE A 351 -21.40 -23.00 -39.61
N GLU A 352 -20.83 -23.56 -40.67
CA GLU A 352 -21.12 -24.93 -41.13
C GLU A 352 -20.79 -25.95 -40.03
N HIS A 353 -19.63 -25.82 -39.38
CA HIS A 353 -19.25 -26.68 -38.26
C HIS A 353 -20.23 -26.53 -37.07
N LEU A 354 -20.55 -25.30 -36.67
CA LEU A 354 -21.51 -25.02 -35.59
C LEU A 354 -22.88 -25.67 -35.85
N SER A 355 -23.36 -25.59 -37.09
CA SER A 355 -24.66 -26.14 -37.49
C SER A 355 -24.71 -27.66 -37.39
N ARG A 356 -23.59 -28.35 -37.66
CA ARG A 356 -23.47 -29.81 -37.57
C ARG A 356 -23.22 -30.29 -36.14
N SER A 357 -22.33 -29.62 -35.41
CA SER A 357 -21.87 -30.04 -34.08
C SER A 357 -22.83 -29.62 -32.97
N CYS A 358 -23.48 -28.45 -33.08
CA CYS A 358 -24.26 -27.85 -32.00
C CYS A 358 -25.62 -27.28 -32.49
N PRO A 359 -26.52 -28.09 -33.05
CA PRO A 359 -27.80 -27.59 -33.61
C PRO A 359 -28.72 -26.93 -32.58
N GLY A 360 -28.59 -27.27 -31.29
CA GLY A 360 -29.33 -26.62 -30.20
C GLY A 360 -28.98 -25.14 -30.05
N VAL A 361 -27.70 -24.78 -30.25
CA VAL A 361 -27.22 -23.40 -30.14
C VAL A 361 -27.72 -22.54 -31.30
N ILE A 362 -27.91 -23.13 -32.49
CA ILE A 362 -28.54 -22.44 -33.62
C ILE A 362 -29.98 -22.04 -33.28
N LYS A 363 -30.75 -22.95 -32.65
CA LYS A 363 -32.12 -22.62 -32.19
C LYS A 363 -32.13 -21.49 -31.16
N GLU A 364 -31.15 -21.49 -30.25
CA GLU A 364 -30.97 -20.42 -29.26
C GLU A 364 -30.59 -19.08 -29.91
N LEU A 365 -29.73 -19.09 -30.93
CA LEU A 365 -29.39 -17.90 -31.70
C LEU A 365 -30.60 -17.34 -32.45
N ILE A 366 -31.39 -18.21 -33.10
CA ILE A 366 -32.63 -17.81 -33.78
C ILE A 366 -33.60 -17.17 -32.79
N SER A 367 -33.77 -17.72 -31.58
CA SER A 367 -34.70 -17.15 -30.60
C SER A 367 -34.28 -15.76 -30.10
N LYS A 368 -32.99 -15.43 -30.10
CA LYS A 368 -32.49 -14.07 -29.79
C LYS A 368 -32.71 -13.07 -30.92
N LEU A 369 -32.85 -13.52 -32.15
CA LEU A 369 -33.09 -12.66 -33.33
C LEU A 369 -34.57 -12.34 -33.54
N VAL A 370 -35.47 -13.19 -33.03
CA VAL A 370 -36.91 -12.93 -33.07
C VAL A 370 -37.22 -11.85 -32.03
N PRO A 371 -37.73 -10.66 -32.42
CA PRO A 371 -38.12 -9.65 -31.46
C PRO A 371 -39.16 -10.25 -30.50
N ARG A 372 -38.97 -10.03 -29.20
CA ARG A 372 -40.02 -10.33 -28.22
C ARG A 372 -41.23 -9.48 -28.58
N CYS A 373 -42.33 -10.12 -28.99
CA CYS A 373 -43.63 -9.46 -29.03
C CYS A 373 -44.02 -9.19 -27.57
N ASP A 374 -43.79 -7.98 -27.09
CA ASP A 374 -44.43 -7.44 -25.90
C ASP A 374 -45.84 -6.92 -26.25
#